data_AF-A0ABD4EPM2-F1
#
_entry.id   AF-A0ABD4EPM2-F1
#
_cell.length_a   1.000
_cell.length_b   1.000
_cell.length_c   1.000
_cell.angle_alpha   90.00
_cell.angle_beta   90.00
_cell.angle_gamma   90.00
#
_symmetry.space_group_name_H-M   'P 1'
#
loop_
_entity.id
_entity.type
_entity.pdbx_description
1 polymer ?
#
loop_
_entity_poly.entity_id
_entity_poly.type
_entity_poly.pdbx_seq_one_letter_code
_entity_poly.pdbx_strand_id
1 'polypeptide(L)'
;MNKTLASYYQQAYACEQQHFNQCFYCGCEATERDHCPPLHMLQSIIDLGEEADFVAIAACYECHALLHNERLMTIDERFSKLKKKLSNKYAKPLRVYNMWEESELGDMSDEFAHSIQAGMKLGKEAAERLAFTGFSYATEEARVTVREKTKEFDVEGTVFTDFKEALNYCITVLKVQKSDFYKILVEDYQGDFNKALSQYRHRHDKVTAAKDGNTLIKDFSKLHKQNSDFVTRTVKHFISKDPSLTTEGALDKLYNNYIKK
;
A
#
# COMPACT_ATOMS: atom_id res chain seq x y z
N MET A 1 -50.38 -1.13 -0.48
CA MET A 1 -49.86 -1.20 -1.87
C MET A 1 -48.48 -1.84 -1.80
N ASN A 2 -48.30 -3.04 -2.35
CA ASN A 2 -46.96 -3.65 -2.46
C ASN A 2 -46.17 -2.89 -3.52
N LYS A 3 -45.43 -1.87 -3.08
CA LYS A 3 -44.34 -1.29 -3.86
C LYS A 3 -43.36 -2.43 -4.18
N THR A 4 -43.00 -2.59 -5.45
CA THR A 4 -41.90 -3.50 -5.82
C THR A 4 -40.63 -3.02 -5.09
N LEU A 5 -39.81 -3.94 -4.59
CA LEU A 5 -38.58 -3.61 -3.83
C LEU A 5 -37.70 -2.58 -4.56
N ALA A 6 -37.66 -2.62 -5.90
CA ALA A 6 -36.94 -1.66 -6.72
C ALA A 6 -37.44 -0.20 -6.60
N SER A 7 -38.72 0.03 -6.26
CA SER A 7 -39.30 1.37 -6.14
C SER A 7 -38.88 2.14 -4.89
N TYR A 8 -38.11 1.53 -4.00
CA TYR A 8 -37.46 2.23 -2.88
C TYR A 8 -36.22 3.00 -3.33
N TYR A 9 -35.65 2.68 -4.49
CA TYR A 9 -34.37 3.24 -4.92
C TYR A 9 -34.53 4.45 -5.84
N GLN A 10 -33.84 5.53 -5.50
CA GLN A 10 -33.68 6.66 -6.39
C GLN A 10 -32.56 6.39 -7.40
N GLN A 11 -32.80 6.77 -8.65
CA GLN A 11 -31.78 6.66 -9.69
C GLN A 11 -30.80 7.82 -9.60
N ALA A 12 -29.52 7.51 -9.37
CA ALA A 12 -28.45 8.51 -9.37
C ALA A 12 -27.80 8.66 -10.76
N TYR A 13 -27.70 9.88 -11.27
CA TYR A 13 -27.05 10.17 -12.54
C TYR A 13 -25.88 11.12 -12.35
N ALA A 14 -24.83 10.94 -13.14
CA ALA A 14 -23.70 11.87 -13.15
C ALA A 14 -24.18 13.29 -13.49
N CYS A 15 -23.64 14.29 -12.80
CA CYS A 15 -23.95 15.69 -13.08
C CYS A 15 -23.25 16.21 -14.34
N GLU A 16 -22.13 15.60 -14.71
CA GLU A 16 -21.25 16.06 -15.78
C GLU A 16 -21.19 15.05 -16.92
N GLN A 17 -21.23 15.56 -18.15
CA GLN A 17 -21.33 14.74 -19.36
C GLN A 17 -20.17 13.75 -19.53
N GLN A 18 -18.97 14.12 -19.10
CA GLN A 18 -17.77 13.29 -19.19
C GLN A 18 -17.87 11.98 -18.38
N HIS A 19 -18.77 11.95 -17.39
CA HIS A 19 -18.99 10.79 -16.52
C HIS A 19 -20.25 9.99 -16.90
N PHE A 20 -20.90 10.33 -18.02
CA PHE A 20 -22.03 9.56 -18.52
C PHE A 20 -21.56 8.14 -18.88
N ASN A 21 -22.35 7.14 -18.46
CA ASN A 21 -22.01 5.71 -18.60
C ASN A 21 -20.68 5.30 -17.95
N GLN A 22 -20.21 6.07 -16.96
CA GLN A 22 -19.01 5.73 -16.22
C GLN A 22 -19.36 5.15 -14.84
N CYS A 23 -18.61 4.14 -14.42
CA CYS A 23 -18.70 3.52 -13.12
C CYS A 23 -18.31 4.55 -12.06
N PHE A 24 -19.23 4.82 -11.14
CA PHE A 24 -19.01 5.75 -10.03
C PHE A 24 -17.80 5.38 -9.18
N TYR A 25 -17.49 4.11 -9.05
CA TYR A 25 -16.46 3.66 -8.11
C TYR A 25 -15.04 3.64 -8.68
N CYS A 26 -14.89 3.40 -9.98
CA CYS A 26 -13.59 3.11 -10.57
C CYS A 26 -13.33 3.75 -11.93
N GLY A 27 -14.28 4.48 -12.50
CA GLY A 27 -14.07 5.17 -13.77
C GLY A 27 -14.15 4.29 -15.02
N CYS A 28 -14.34 2.98 -14.91
CA CYS A 28 -14.57 2.11 -16.08
C CYS A 28 -15.95 2.33 -16.70
N GLU A 29 -16.21 1.76 -17.87
CA GLU A 29 -17.54 1.72 -18.47
C GLU A 29 -18.55 1.04 -17.52
N ALA A 30 -19.67 1.72 -17.28
CA ALA A 30 -20.77 1.19 -16.49
C ALA A 30 -21.64 0.27 -17.33
N THR A 31 -21.86 -0.94 -16.82
CA THR A 31 -22.70 -1.97 -17.45
C THR A 31 -23.86 -2.38 -16.56
N GLU A 32 -23.80 -2.03 -15.27
CA GLU A 32 -24.75 -2.42 -14.24
C GLU A 32 -25.19 -1.20 -13.41
N ARG A 33 -26.23 -1.40 -12.59
CA ARG A 33 -26.59 -0.48 -11.52
C ARG A 33 -26.39 -1.14 -10.15
N ASP A 34 -25.48 -0.58 -9.37
CA ASP A 34 -25.29 -0.99 -7.98
C ASP A 34 -26.38 -0.37 -7.11
N HIS A 35 -27.06 -1.22 -6.34
CA HIS A 35 -28.09 -0.80 -5.40
C HIS A 35 -27.47 -0.69 -4.01
N CYS A 36 -27.59 0.48 -3.41
CA CYS A 36 -27.14 0.79 -2.06
C CYS A 36 -28.36 1.05 -1.19
N PRO A 37 -28.74 0.13 -0.28
CA PRO A 37 -28.16 -1.19 -0.02
C PRO A 37 -28.55 -2.26 -1.08
N PRO A 38 -28.00 -3.49 -1.09
CA PRO A 38 -28.35 -4.49 -2.11
C PRO A 38 -29.83 -4.90 -2.09
N LEU A 39 -30.45 -5.03 -3.27
CA LEU A 39 -31.89 -5.33 -3.44
C LEU A 39 -32.35 -6.57 -2.64
N HIS A 40 -31.56 -7.64 -2.65
CA HIS A 40 -31.92 -8.89 -1.98
C HIS A 40 -31.91 -8.78 -0.44
N MET A 41 -31.33 -7.71 0.11
CA MET A 41 -31.30 -7.42 1.54
C MET A 41 -32.37 -6.40 1.95
N LEU A 42 -33.03 -5.74 1.00
CA LEU A 42 -33.91 -4.61 1.26
C LEU A 42 -35.01 -4.91 2.27
N GLN A 43 -35.68 -6.07 2.16
CA GLN A 43 -36.77 -6.41 3.07
C GLN A 43 -36.32 -6.39 4.54
N SER A 44 -35.17 -7.02 4.83
CA SER A 44 -34.62 -7.03 6.19
C SER A 44 -34.23 -5.65 6.70
N ILE A 45 -33.80 -4.75 5.82
CA ILE A 45 -33.39 -3.39 6.18
C ILE A 45 -34.61 -2.55 6.55
N ILE A 46 -35.69 -2.68 5.77
CA ILE A 46 -36.98 -2.04 6.05
C ILE A 46 -37.57 -2.57 7.36
N ASP A 47 -37.58 -3.89 7.56
CA ASP A 47 -38.16 -4.53 8.75
C ASP A 47 -37.43 -4.10 10.05
N LEU A 48 -36.13 -3.83 9.95
CA LEU A 48 -35.29 -3.37 11.07
C LEU A 48 -35.31 -1.84 11.23
N GLY A 49 -35.89 -1.09 10.29
CA GLY A 49 -35.94 0.37 10.33
C GLY A 49 -34.56 1.04 10.23
N GLU A 50 -33.63 0.42 9.50
CA GLU A 50 -32.28 0.97 9.31
C GLU A 50 -32.29 2.17 8.35
N GLU A 51 -31.56 3.23 8.69
CA GLU A 51 -31.34 4.36 7.79
C GLU A 51 -30.33 4.00 6.70
N ALA A 52 -30.68 4.24 5.43
CA ALA A 52 -29.85 3.95 4.28
C ALA A 52 -30.13 4.93 3.13
N ASP A 53 -29.18 5.05 2.20
CA ASP A 53 -29.27 6.01 1.09
C ASP A 53 -30.38 5.65 0.10
N PHE A 54 -30.68 4.36 -0.07
CA PHE A 54 -31.60 3.84 -1.08
C PHE A 54 -31.34 4.44 -2.48
N VAL A 55 -30.09 4.36 -2.94
CA VAL A 55 -29.65 4.86 -4.24
C VAL A 55 -29.25 3.72 -5.15
N ALA A 56 -29.67 3.77 -6.41
CA ALA A 56 -29.12 2.97 -7.49
C ALA A 56 -28.12 3.82 -8.29
N ILE A 57 -26.85 3.41 -8.38
CA ILE A 57 -25.78 4.18 -9.05
C ILE A 57 -25.09 3.38 -10.16
N ALA A 58 -24.57 4.06 -11.18
CA ALA A 58 -23.89 3.43 -12.30
C ALA A 58 -22.60 2.73 -11.85
N ALA A 59 -22.45 1.46 -12.21
CA ALA A 59 -21.28 0.65 -11.85
C ALA A 59 -20.86 -0.26 -13.02
N CYS A 60 -19.57 -0.59 -13.10
CA CYS A 60 -19.12 -1.68 -13.97
C CYS A 60 -19.46 -3.03 -13.32
N TYR A 61 -19.58 -4.07 -14.14
CA TYR A 61 -19.89 -5.43 -13.69
C TYR A 61 -19.03 -5.89 -12.51
N GLU A 62 -17.72 -5.66 -12.57
CA GLU A 62 -16.81 -6.09 -11.51
C GLU A 62 -17.08 -5.38 -10.18
N CYS A 63 -17.32 -4.07 -10.21
CA CYS A 63 -17.57 -3.30 -9.00
C CYS A 63 -18.90 -3.72 -8.37
N HIS A 64 -19.92 -3.91 -9.19
CA HIS A 64 -21.21 -4.48 -8.77
C HIS A 64 -21.02 -5.87 -8.14
N ALA A 65 -20.32 -6.78 -8.81
CA ALA A 65 -20.10 -8.14 -8.32
C ALA A 65 -19.32 -8.17 -6.98
N LEU A 66 -18.32 -7.32 -6.82
CA LEU A 66 -17.55 -7.22 -5.56
C LEU A 66 -18.38 -6.71 -4.38
N LEU A 67 -19.40 -5.88 -4.65
CA LEU A 67 -20.28 -5.28 -3.64
C LEU A 67 -21.62 -6.01 -3.47
N HIS A 68 -21.91 -7.00 -4.30
CA HIS A 68 -23.22 -7.66 -4.35
C HIS A 68 -23.70 -8.13 -2.96
N ASN A 69 -22.82 -8.77 -2.18
CA ASN A 69 -23.13 -9.31 -0.85
C ASN A 69 -22.69 -8.40 0.31
N GLU A 70 -22.34 -7.14 0.03
CA GLU A 70 -21.92 -6.20 1.07
C GLU A 70 -23.15 -5.45 1.61
N ARG A 71 -23.53 -5.76 2.86
CA ARG A 71 -24.56 -5.02 3.60
C ARG A 71 -23.98 -3.70 4.10
N LEU A 72 -24.01 -2.70 3.23
CA LEU A 72 -23.55 -1.34 3.51
C LEU A 72 -24.70 -0.39 3.17
N MET A 73 -24.97 0.57 4.06
CA MET A 73 -26.17 1.41 4.00
C MET A 73 -25.94 2.67 3.16
N THR A 74 -24.69 3.10 3.06
CA THR A 74 -24.33 4.34 2.36
C THR A 74 -23.40 4.12 1.17
N ILE A 75 -23.48 5.01 0.18
CA ILE A 75 -22.63 5.00 -1.01
C ILE A 75 -21.15 5.19 -0.62
N ASP A 76 -20.86 6.02 0.38
CA ASP A 76 -19.50 6.28 0.87
C ASP A 76 -18.85 5.03 1.49
N GLU A 77 -19.62 4.27 2.28
CA GLU A 77 -19.17 2.98 2.82
C GLU A 77 -18.88 1.98 1.71
N ARG A 78 -19.78 1.90 0.71
CA ARG A 78 -19.60 1.02 -0.46
C ARG A 78 -18.36 1.40 -1.26
N PHE A 79 -18.16 2.69 -1.50
CA PHE A 79 -16.98 3.20 -2.20
C PHE A 79 -15.69 2.80 -1.47
N SER A 80 -15.63 3.07 -0.16
CA SER A 80 -14.49 2.73 0.70
C SER A 80 -14.21 1.22 0.74
N LYS A 81 -15.27 0.40 0.86
CA LYS A 81 -15.14 -1.07 0.86
C LYS A 81 -14.64 -1.58 -0.49
N LEU A 82 -15.16 -1.04 -1.58
CA LEU A 82 -14.79 -1.46 -2.92
C LEU A 82 -13.34 -1.12 -3.24
N LYS A 83 -12.84 0.07 -2.86
CA LYS A 83 -11.42 0.42 -3.04
C LYS A 83 -10.50 -0.59 -2.36
N LYS A 84 -10.83 -1.04 -1.15
CA LYS A 84 -10.09 -2.12 -0.46
C LYS A 84 -10.16 -3.44 -1.23
N LYS A 85 -11.34 -3.84 -1.71
CA LYS A 85 -11.50 -5.07 -2.50
C LYS A 85 -10.73 -5.05 -3.82
N LEU A 86 -10.79 -3.94 -4.54
CA LEU A 86 -10.02 -3.75 -5.78
C LEU A 86 -8.52 -3.79 -5.51
N SER A 87 -8.04 -3.08 -4.48
CA SER A 87 -6.62 -3.10 -4.09
C SER A 87 -6.13 -4.51 -3.79
N ASN A 88 -6.93 -5.31 -3.08
CA ASN A 88 -6.58 -6.70 -2.77
C ASN A 88 -6.59 -7.58 -4.02
N LYS A 89 -7.60 -7.44 -4.89
CA LYS A 89 -7.70 -8.22 -6.12
C LYS A 89 -6.53 -7.95 -7.07
N TYR A 90 -6.12 -6.69 -7.19
CA TYR A 90 -5.08 -6.24 -8.10
C TYR A 90 -3.69 -6.11 -7.46
N ALA A 91 -3.49 -6.60 -6.22
CA ALA A 91 -2.23 -6.45 -5.49
C ALA A 91 -1.00 -6.93 -6.27
N LYS A 92 -1.12 -8.04 -7.00
CA LYS A 92 -0.03 -8.59 -7.82
C LYS A 92 0.29 -7.69 -9.04
N PRO A 93 -0.66 -7.36 -9.94
CA PRO A 93 -0.43 -6.40 -11.02
C PRO A 93 0.09 -5.04 -10.55
N LEU A 94 -0.48 -4.49 -9.46
CA LEU A 94 -0.02 -3.22 -8.89
C LEU A 94 1.45 -3.28 -8.46
N ARG A 95 1.85 -4.39 -7.82
CA ARG A 95 3.26 -4.61 -7.49
C ARG A 95 4.14 -4.64 -8.73
N VAL A 96 3.72 -5.30 -9.80
CA VAL A 96 4.50 -5.33 -11.06
C VAL A 96 4.62 -3.90 -11.62
N TYR A 97 3.51 -3.18 -11.76
CA TYR A 97 3.52 -1.81 -12.28
C TYR A 97 4.39 -0.85 -11.46
N ASN A 98 4.34 -0.94 -10.14
CA ASN A 98 5.13 -0.09 -9.23
C ASN A 98 6.61 -0.49 -9.15
N MET A 99 6.95 -1.75 -9.44
CA MET A 99 8.30 -2.29 -9.27
C MET A 99 9.10 -2.42 -10.57
N TRP A 100 8.50 -2.13 -11.72
CA TRP A 100 9.17 -2.25 -13.00
C TRP A 100 8.99 -0.97 -13.82
N GLU A 101 10.07 -0.58 -14.47
CA GLU A 101 10.08 0.45 -15.51
C GLU A 101 10.32 -0.17 -16.89
N GLU A 102 9.79 0.46 -17.93
CA GLU A 102 9.92 -0.06 -19.30
C GLU A 102 11.37 -0.18 -19.75
N SER A 103 12.25 0.70 -19.26
CA SER A 103 13.69 0.64 -19.51
C SER A 103 14.36 -0.61 -18.95
N GLU A 104 13.81 -1.23 -17.90
CA GLU A 104 14.35 -2.45 -17.28
C GLU A 104 14.04 -3.71 -18.10
N LEU A 105 13.13 -3.61 -19.09
CA LEU A 105 12.72 -4.76 -19.91
C LEU A 105 13.74 -5.13 -21.01
N GLY A 106 14.58 -4.18 -21.43
CA GLY A 106 15.53 -4.38 -22.53
C GLY A 106 16.62 -5.42 -22.26
N ASP A 107 16.90 -5.71 -20.98
CA ASP A 107 17.92 -6.67 -20.54
C ASP A 107 17.37 -8.09 -20.30
N MET A 108 16.08 -8.32 -20.60
CA MET A 108 15.39 -9.58 -20.32
C MET A 108 15.22 -10.47 -21.56
N SER A 109 14.87 -11.74 -21.34
CA SER A 109 14.39 -12.58 -22.44
C SER A 109 13.00 -12.13 -22.93
N ASP A 110 12.72 -12.33 -24.21
CA ASP A 110 11.49 -11.88 -24.85
C ASP A 110 10.22 -12.39 -24.14
N GLU A 111 10.19 -13.65 -23.73
CA GLU A 111 9.02 -14.24 -23.05
C GLU A 111 8.81 -13.62 -21.66
N PHE A 112 9.90 -13.32 -20.95
CA PHE A 112 9.83 -12.73 -19.62
C PHE A 112 9.44 -11.26 -19.71
N ALA A 113 10.03 -10.50 -20.64
CA ALA A 113 9.67 -9.12 -20.93
C ALA A 113 8.17 -8.99 -21.28
N HIS A 114 7.65 -9.88 -22.13
CA HIS A 114 6.24 -9.88 -22.50
C HIS A 114 5.30 -10.10 -21.29
N SER A 115 5.66 -11.04 -20.40
CA SER A 115 4.90 -11.31 -19.19
C SER A 115 4.88 -10.11 -18.23
N ILE A 116 6.04 -9.46 -18.03
CA ILE A 116 6.13 -8.25 -17.19
C ILE A 116 5.35 -7.10 -17.82
N GLN A 117 5.45 -6.89 -19.13
CA GLN A 117 4.73 -5.82 -19.84
C GLN A 117 3.20 -5.98 -19.71
N ALA A 118 2.68 -7.21 -19.83
CA ALA A 118 1.27 -7.48 -19.58
C ALA A 118 0.87 -7.16 -18.13
N GLY A 119 1.72 -7.52 -17.16
CA GLY A 119 1.52 -7.19 -15.75
C GLY A 119 1.56 -5.69 -15.47
N MET A 120 2.46 -4.95 -16.12
CA MET A 120 2.58 -3.49 -16.02
C MET A 120 1.32 -2.81 -16.57
N LYS A 121 0.82 -3.24 -17.73
CA LYS A 121 -0.41 -2.69 -18.33
C LYS A 121 -1.60 -2.89 -17.39
N LEU A 122 -1.81 -4.11 -16.92
CA LEU A 122 -2.91 -4.43 -15.99
C LEU A 122 -2.76 -3.67 -14.65
N GLY A 123 -1.54 -3.52 -14.16
CA GLY A 123 -1.26 -2.77 -12.93
C GLY A 123 -1.51 -1.27 -13.10
N LYS A 124 -1.20 -0.69 -14.26
CA LYS A 124 -1.51 0.69 -14.59
C LYS A 124 -3.02 0.95 -14.58
N GLU A 125 -3.78 0.12 -15.29
CA GLU A 125 -5.24 0.19 -15.31
C GLU A 125 -5.82 0.05 -13.89
N ALA A 126 -5.27 -0.86 -13.08
CA ALA A 126 -5.69 -1.00 -11.68
C ALA A 126 -5.36 0.24 -10.83
N ALA A 127 -4.21 0.88 -11.05
CA ALA A 127 -3.80 2.09 -10.34
C ALA A 127 -4.74 3.26 -10.67
N GLU A 128 -5.06 3.47 -11.95
CA GLU A 128 -6.01 4.49 -12.42
C GLU A 128 -7.40 4.28 -11.78
N ARG A 129 -7.88 3.03 -11.77
CA ARG A 129 -9.15 2.66 -11.13
C ARG A 129 -9.18 2.91 -9.64
N LEU A 130 -8.04 2.74 -8.95
CA LEU A 130 -7.92 3.03 -7.52
C LEU A 130 -7.82 4.53 -7.26
N ALA A 131 -7.15 5.29 -8.12
CA ALA A 131 -7.02 6.74 -8.03
C ALA A 131 -8.34 7.48 -8.31
N PHE A 132 -9.26 6.88 -9.09
CA PHE A 132 -10.55 7.49 -9.40
C PHE A 132 -11.34 7.87 -8.13
N THR A 133 -11.71 9.13 -7.97
CA THR A 133 -12.33 9.65 -6.73
C THR A 133 -13.86 9.58 -6.73
N GLY A 134 -14.47 9.14 -7.83
CA GLY A 134 -15.91 9.25 -8.06
C GLY A 134 -16.27 10.56 -8.75
N PHE A 135 -17.56 10.81 -8.92
CA PHE A 135 -18.07 12.03 -9.55
C PHE A 135 -19.35 12.51 -8.87
N SER A 136 -19.61 13.81 -8.95
CA SER A 136 -20.86 14.38 -8.43
C SER A 136 -22.07 13.78 -9.16
N TYR A 137 -23.08 13.36 -8.39
CA TYR A 137 -24.30 12.74 -8.91
C TYR A 137 -25.56 13.42 -8.38
N ALA A 138 -26.66 13.29 -9.11
CA ALA A 138 -27.96 13.79 -8.73
C ALA A 138 -28.99 12.66 -8.74
N THR A 139 -29.88 12.69 -7.75
CA THR A 139 -31.13 11.93 -7.71
C THR A 139 -32.30 12.87 -8.00
N GLU A 140 -33.53 12.35 -7.99
CA GLU A 140 -34.75 13.16 -8.15
C GLU A 140 -34.90 14.22 -7.03
N GLU A 141 -34.32 13.97 -5.86
CA GLU A 141 -34.53 14.80 -4.66
C GLU A 141 -33.28 15.59 -4.24
N ALA A 142 -32.08 15.17 -4.63
CA ALA A 142 -30.85 15.77 -4.14
C ALA A 142 -29.70 15.74 -5.15
N ARG A 143 -28.79 16.71 -5.04
CA ARG A 143 -27.48 16.69 -5.69
C ARG A 143 -26.40 16.42 -4.66
N VAL A 144 -25.67 15.32 -4.84
CA VAL A 144 -24.55 14.93 -3.99
C VAL A 144 -23.25 15.28 -4.70
N THR A 145 -22.46 16.14 -4.06
CA THR A 145 -21.14 16.54 -4.58
C THR A 145 -20.08 15.62 -3.96
N VAL A 146 -19.38 14.87 -4.80
CA VAL A 146 -18.24 14.07 -4.34
C VAL A 146 -17.12 15.05 -3.98
N ARG A 147 -16.65 14.99 -2.74
CA ARG A 147 -15.51 15.82 -2.30
C ARG A 147 -14.24 15.24 -2.88
N GLU A 148 -13.65 15.96 -3.82
CA GLU A 148 -12.32 15.69 -4.35
C GLU A 148 -11.30 15.69 -3.20
N LYS A 149 -10.83 14.51 -2.83
CA LYS A 149 -9.54 14.37 -2.14
C LYS A 149 -8.71 13.40 -2.93
N THR A 150 -7.97 13.93 -3.91
CA THR A 150 -6.85 13.21 -4.49
C THR A 150 -5.95 12.77 -3.34
N LYS A 151 -5.59 11.49 -3.33
CA LYS A 151 -4.75 10.95 -2.26
C LYS A 151 -3.35 11.58 -2.40
N GLU A 152 -2.92 12.26 -1.34
CA GLU A 152 -1.58 12.80 -1.23
C GLU A 152 -0.66 11.81 -0.50
N PHE A 153 0.58 11.72 -0.96
CA PHE A 153 1.65 10.92 -0.38
C PHE A 153 2.76 11.84 0.08
N ASP A 154 2.92 11.98 1.39
CA ASP A 154 4.00 12.75 2.00
C ASP A 154 5.25 11.87 2.19
N VAL A 155 6.36 12.32 1.61
CA VAL A 155 7.69 11.73 1.76
C VAL A 155 8.65 12.79 2.29
N GLU A 156 8.90 12.77 3.60
CA GLU A 156 9.78 13.71 4.32
C GLU A 156 9.50 15.20 4.02
N GLY A 157 8.22 15.57 3.89
CA GLY A 157 7.77 16.93 3.60
C GLY A 157 7.59 17.23 2.10
N THR A 158 7.93 16.29 1.21
CA THR A 158 7.64 16.38 -0.22
C THR A 158 6.33 15.65 -0.52
N VAL A 159 5.35 16.36 -1.07
CA VAL A 159 4.02 15.82 -1.34
C VAL A 159 3.90 15.39 -2.79
N PHE A 160 3.43 14.16 -3.01
CA PHE A 160 3.15 13.58 -4.32
C PHE A 160 1.67 13.22 -4.44
N THR A 161 1.14 13.26 -5.66
CA THR A 161 -0.24 12.83 -5.96
C THR A 161 -0.29 11.44 -6.61
N ASP A 162 0.86 10.92 -7.03
CA ASP A 162 0.99 9.57 -7.59
C ASP A 162 1.87 8.69 -6.68
N PHE A 163 1.40 7.46 -6.46
CA PHE A 163 2.08 6.51 -5.57
C PHE A 163 3.41 6.04 -6.15
N LYS A 164 3.47 5.81 -7.47
CA LYS A 164 4.67 5.30 -8.15
C LYS A 164 5.75 6.38 -8.18
N GLU A 165 5.37 7.65 -8.38
CA GLU A 165 6.29 8.79 -8.27
C GLU A 165 6.89 8.91 -6.87
N ALA A 166 6.06 8.87 -5.82
CA ALA A 166 6.53 8.91 -4.43
C ALA A 166 7.51 7.76 -4.11
N LEU A 167 7.20 6.55 -4.60
CA LEU A 167 8.06 5.38 -4.47
C LEU A 167 9.38 5.51 -5.23
N ASN A 168 9.33 6.01 -6.46
CA ASN A 168 10.52 6.27 -7.26
C ASN A 168 11.41 7.34 -6.63
N TYR A 169 10.84 8.36 -5.98
CA TYR A 169 11.59 9.32 -5.20
C TYR A 169 12.36 8.63 -4.05
N CYS A 170 11.72 7.75 -3.28
CA CYS A 170 12.41 6.98 -2.24
C CYS A 170 13.59 6.15 -2.79
N ILE A 171 13.37 5.45 -3.91
CA ILE A 171 14.38 4.55 -4.49
C ILE A 171 15.56 5.34 -5.07
N THR A 172 15.27 6.40 -5.82
CA THR A 172 16.27 7.12 -6.62
C THR A 172 16.96 8.23 -5.85
N VAL A 173 16.22 8.96 -5.00
CA VAL A 173 16.73 10.11 -4.23
C VAL A 173 17.16 9.66 -2.83
N LEU A 174 16.29 8.96 -2.10
CA LEU A 174 16.61 8.48 -0.74
C LEU A 174 17.43 7.19 -0.72
N LYS A 175 17.70 6.60 -1.90
CA LYS A 175 18.54 5.42 -2.10
C LYS A 175 18.13 4.20 -1.27
N VAL A 176 16.82 4.04 -1.01
CA VAL A 176 16.32 2.84 -0.35
C VAL A 176 16.30 1.66 -1.32
N GLN A 177 16.46 0.45 -0.78
CA GLN A 177 16.41 -0.78 -1.56
C GLN A 177 14.95 -1.03 -2.00
N LYS A 178 14.72 -1.06 -3.31
CA LYS A 178 13.41 -1.12 -3.99
C LYS A 178 12.48 -2.21 -3.43
N SER A 179 12.90 -3.47 -3.45
CA SER A 179 12.07 -4.62 -3.07
C SER A 179 11.76 -4.69 -1.57
N ASP A 180 12.74 -4.40 -0.72
CA ASP A 180 12.62 -4.43 0.74
C ASP A 180 11.74 -3.27 1.21
N PHE A 181 11.98 -2.07 0.68
CA PHE A 181 11.17 -0.90 1.02
C PHE A 181 9.72 -1.05 0.55
N TYR A 182 9.47 -1.52 -0.67
CA TYR A 182 8.10 -1.75 -1.16
C TYR A 182 7.32 -2.69 -0.27
N LYS A 183 7.96 -3.77 0.20
CA LYS A 183 7.35 -4.73 1.11
C LYS A 183 6.91 -4.04 2.41
N ILE A 184 7.82 -3.29 3.03
CA ILE A 184 7.53 -2.53 4.27
C ILE A 184 6.39 -1.54 4.04
N LEU A 185 6.47 -0.77 2.96
CA LEU A 185 5.51 0.27 2.63
C LEU A 185 4.09 -0.28 2.47
N VAL A 186 3.93 -1.37 1.71
CA VAL A 186 2.61 -1.91 1.36
C VAL A 186 2.07 -2.86 2.41
N GLU A 187 2.89 -3.78 2.93
CA GLU A 187 2.45 -4.82 3.86
C GLU A 187 2.37 -4.30 5.31
N ASP A 188 3.39 -3.57 5.78
CA ASP A 188 3.49 -3.16 7.19
C ASP A 188 2.78 -1.82 7.45
N TYR A 189 2.79 -0.90 6.48
CA TYR A 189 2.37 0.50 6.70
C TYR A 189 1.28 1.01 5.74
N GLN A 190 0.68 0.16 4.92
CA GLN A 190 -0.48 0.49 4.07
C GLN A 190 -0.31 1.75 3.18
N GLY A 191 0.91 2.00 2.73
CA GLY A 191 1.26 3.15 1.88
C GLY A 191 1.63 4.44 2.64
N ASP A 192 1.85 4.38 3.96
CA ASP A 192 2.43 5.49 4.73
C ASP A 192 3.96 5.52 4.56
N PHE A 193 4.42 6.41 3.68
CA PHE A 193 5.84 6.53 3.31
C PHE A 193 6.72 6.93 4.48
N ASN A 194 6.30 7.89 5.29
CA ASN A 194 7.10 8.39 6.41
C ASN A 194 7.32 7.31 7.47
N LYS A 195 6.27 6.57 7.84
CA LYS A 195 6.40 5.44 8.78
C LYS A 195 7.25 4.31 8.19
N ALA A 196 7.05 3.99 6.90
CA ALA A 196 7.85 2.98 6.22
C ALA A 196 9.34 3.35 6.17
N LEU A 197 9.67 4.62 5.89
CA LEU A 197 11.05 5.13 5.85
C LEU A 197 11.71 5.05 7.23
N SER A 198 11.00 5.48 8.28
CA SER A 198 11.49 5.37 9.66
C SER A 198 11.84 3.92 10.01
N GLN A 199 10.99 2.97 9.64
CA GLN A 199 11.23 1.55 9.91
C GLN A 199 12.34 0.96 9.05
N TYR A 200 12.40 1.33 7.77
CA TYR A 200 13.45 0.90 6.85
C TYR A 200 14.83 1.32 7.37
N ARG A 201 14.99 2.59 7.74
CA ARG A 201 16.24 3.12 8.33
C ARG A 201 16.59 2.40 9.62
N HIS A 202 15.63 2.23 10.53
CA HIS A 202 15.87 1.50 11.77
C HIS A 202 16.38 0.06 11.55
N ARG A 203 15.85 -0.65 10.55
CA ARG A 203 16.31 -2.00 10.18
C ARG A 203 17.71 -1.95 9.57
N HIS A 204 17.96 -1.06 8.62
CA HIS A 204 19.24 -0.97 7.91
C HIS A 204 20.37 -0.42 8.79
N ASP A 205 20.11 0.55 9.66
CA ASP A 205 21.09 1.09 10.61
C ASP A 205 21.54 0.01 11.61
N LYS A 206 20.59 -0.77 12.15
CA LYS A 206 20.89 -1.91 13.02
C LYS A 206 21.71 -2.98 12.32
N VAL A 207 21.36 -3.31 11.08
CA VAL A 207 22.08 -4.32 10.29
C VAL A 207 23.50 -3.86 9.96
N THR A 208 23.67 -2.58 9.60
CA THR A 208 24.98 -1.99 9.30
C THR A 208 25.86 -2.00 10.55
N ALA A 209 25.36 -1.48 11.68
CA ALA A 209 26.10 -1.49 12.95
C ALA A 209 26.51 -2.90 13.40
N ALA A 210 25.63 -3.90 13.24
CA ALA A 210 25.94 -5.28 13.57
C ALA A 210 27.00 -5.89 12.62
N LYS A 211 26.95 -5.56 11.33
CA LYS A 211 27.92 -6.01 10.33
C LYS A 211 29.30 -5.40 10.58
N ASP A 212 29.35 -4.12 10.89
CA ASP A 212 30.60 -3.41 11.22
C ASP A 212 31.23 -3.98 12.49
N GLY A 213 30.42 -4.20 13.55
CA GLY A 213 30.89 -4.85 14.77
C GLY A 213 31.44 -6.26 14.56
N ASN A 214 30.79 -7.09 13.74
CA ASN A 214 31.29 -8.41 13.39
C ASN A 214 32.58 -8.37 12.58
N THR A 215 32.77 -7.34 11.74
CA THR A 215 34.00 -7.15 10.95
C THR A 215 35.15 -6.76 11.86
N LEU A 216 34.93 -5.81 12.76
CA LEU A 216 35.90 -5.41 13.80
C LEU A 216 36.35 -6.60 14.66
N ILE A 217 35.41 -7.43 15.11
CA ILE A 217 35.72 -8.65 15.88
C ILE A 217 36.60 -9.62 15.07
N LYS A 218 36.29 -9.83 13.79
CA LYS A 218 37.08 -10.72 12.92
C LYS A 218 38.49 -10.18 12.69
N ASP A 219 38.62 -8.90 12.42
CA ASP A 219 39.92 -8.26 12.16
C ASP A 219 40.78 -8.26 13.41
N PHE A 220 40.20 -7.96 14.57
CA PHE A 220 40.87 -8.06 15.86
C PHE A 220 41.35 -9.50 16.15
N SER A 221 40.47 -10.49 15.92
CA SER A 221 40.80 -11.91 16.14
C SER A 221 41.99 -12.34 15.28
N LYS A 222 42.05 -11.91 14.02
CA LYS A 222 43.18 -12.16 13.11
C LYS A 222 44.44 -11.44 13.57
N LEU A 223 44.34 -10.16 13.90
CA LEU A 223 45.48 -9.31 14.27
C LEU A 223 46.20 -9.83 15.52
N HIS A 224 45.43 -10.25 16.54
CA HIS A 224 45.98 -10.72 17.81
C HIS A 224 46.00 -12.26 17.95
N LYS A 225 45.75 -12.99 16.85
CA LYS A 225 45.72 -14.47 16.79
C LYS A 225 44.84 -15.09 17.88
N GLN A 226 43.68 -14.51 18.12
CA GLN A 226 42.71 -14.98 19.11
C GLN A 226 41.59 -15.80 18.47
N ASN A 227 40.99 -16.70 19.25
CA ASN A 227 39.80 -17.43 18.83
C ASN A 227 38.60 -16.46 18.69
N SER A 228 37.92 -16.46 17.54
CA SER A 228 36.83 -15.53 17.24
C SER A 228 35.61 -15.68 18.16
N ASP A 229 35.32 -16.89 18.64
CA ASP A 229 34.20 -17.16 19.55
C ASP A 229 34.50 -16.68 20.97
N PHE A 230 35.78 -16.68 21.36
CA PHE A 230 36.23 -16.05 22.59
C PHE A 230 36.10 -14.53 22.52
N VAL A 231 36.61 -13.89 21.45
CA VAL A 231 36.52 -12.44 21.26
C VAL A 231 35.05 -12.01 21.22
N THR A 232 34.20 -12.71 20.47
CA THR A 232 32.76 -12.41 20.36
C THR A 232 32.05 -12.48 21.72
N ARG A 233 32.25 -13.54 22.51
CA ARG A 233 31.61 -13.67 23.83
C ARG A 233 32.08 -12.59 24.80
N THR A 234 33.37 -12.30 24.81
CA THR A 234 33.96 -11.33 25.74
C THR A 234 33.51 -9.90 25.40
N VAL A 235 33.49 -9.53 24.12
CA VAL A 235 32.93 -8.25 23.65
C VAL A 235 31.46 -8.12 24.03
N LYS A 236 30.64 -9.15 23.77
CA LYS A 236 29.22 -9.15 24.17
C LYS A 236 29.05 -9.02 25.70
N HIS A 237 29.90 -9.68 26.47
CA HIS A 237 29.88 -9.58 27.93
C HIS A 237 30.18 -8.15 28.41
N PHE A 238 31.18 -7.48 27.81
CA PHE A 238 31.50 -6.09 28.15
C PHE A 238 30.37 -5.12 27.79
N ILE A 239 29.79 -5.24 26.60
CA ILE A 239 28.66 -4.40 26.18
C ILE A 239 27.42 -4.67 27.05
N SER A 240 27.20 -5.92 27.49
CA SER A 240 26.08 -6.22 28.40
C SER A 240 26.23 -5.61 29.80
N LYS A 241 27.48 -5.45 30.28
CA LYS A 241 27.78 -4.82 31.58
C LYS A 241 27.79 -3.29 31.49
N ASP A 242 28.10 -2.75 30.32
CA ASP A 242 28.13 -1.33 30.04
C ASP A 242 27.50 -1.08 28.67
N PRO A 243 26.17 -0.86 28.60
CA PRO A 243 25.44 -0.67 27.34
C PRO A 243 25.87 0.56 26.54
N SER A 244 26.65 1.48 27.15
CA SER A 244 27.20 2.66 26.48
C SER A 244 28.50 2.36 25.70
N LEU A 245 29.07 1.16 25.89
CA LEU A 245 30.35 0.78 25.31
C LEU A 245 30.20 0.36 23.84
N THR A 246 30.98 0.97 22.94
CA THR A 246 31.02 0.58 21.53
C THR A 246 31.80 -0.73 21.32
N THR A 247 31.65 -1.33 20.14
CA THR A 247 32.42 -2.53 19.77
C THR A 247 33.93 -2.26 19.81
N GLU A 248 34.42 -1.11 19.34
CA GLU A 248 35.86 -0.79 19.47
C GLU A 248 36.28 -0.65 20.94
N GLY A 249 35.51 0.07 21.76
CA GLY A 249 35.84 0.24 23.18
C GLY A 249 35.85 -1.08 23.96
N ALA A 250 35.00 -2.03 23.57
CA ALA A 250 35.01 -3.39 24.12
C ALA A 250 36.25 -4.19 23.66
N LEU A 251 36.68 -4.04 22.41
CA LEU A 251 37.90 -4.67 21.89
C LEU A 251 39.17 -4.09 22.55
N ASP A 252 39.22 -2.77 22.80
CA ASP A 252 40.33 -2.13 23.52
C ASP A 252 40.43 -2.62 24.98
N LYS A 253 39.28 -2.75 25.66
CA LYS A 253 39.24 -3.36 27.00
C LYS A 253 39.73 -4.81 26.97
N LEU A 254 39.36 -5.57 25.94
CA LEU A 254 39.81 -6.95 25.78
C LEU A 254 41.33 -7.00 25.58
N TYR A 255 41.88 -6.16 24.70
CA TYR A 255 43.31 -6.08 24.46
C TYR A 255 44.10 -5.76 25.74
N ASN A 256 43.70 -4.72 26.47
CA ASN A 256 44.39 -4.28 27.69
C ASN A 256 44.31 -5.29 28.84
N ASN A 257 43.17 -5.97 28.99
CA ASN A 257 42.96 -6.86 30.13
C ASN A 257 43.51 -8.28 29.91
N TYR A 258 43.50 -8.77 28.67
CA TYR A 258 43.75 -10.19 28.37
C TYR A 258 44.89 -10.46 27.37
N ILE A 259 45.29 -9.49 26.53
CA ILE A 259 46.27 -9.74 25.44
C ILE A 259 47.61 -9.01 25.66
N LYS A 260 47.59 -7.79 26.21
CA LYS A 260 48.80 -6.98 26.42
C LYS A 260 49.73 -7.53 27.53
N LYS A 261 49.28 -8.52 28.29
CA LYS A 261 50.08 -9.19 29.34
C LYS A 261 50.98 -10.26 28.75
#